data_AF-A0AB39Z5H3-F1
#
_entry.id   AF-A0AB39Z5H3-F1
#
_cell.length_a   1.000
_cell.length_b   1.000
_cell.length_c   1.000
_cell.angle_alpha   90.00
_cell.angle_beta   90.00
_cell.angle_gamma   90.00
#
_symmetry.space_group_name_H-M   'P 1'
#
loop_
_entity.id
_entity.type
_entity.pdbx_description
1 polymer ?
#
loop_
_entity_poly.entity_id
_entity_poly.type
_entity_poly.pdbx_seq_one_letter_code
_entity_poly.pdbx_strand_id
1 'polypeptide(L)'
;MTNEAMESESMSVGSWATNGFLNYMRQLRKQTNSMSWMDFAEESARGWKKMSQKEKNSYRDMDNACEDNAMYVDGEDPQRSNEMCNHPMGKQRRSRNSCAPPEKSCAKPMRSCPKPRKSCAKPRKKSACSKPRRSACAKPRKPACPKRQNRCGARPKCSKPGPVTNNGYLNFVRSFRKKHCGLKPQELISEAAKAWIKLPEEKKDRYRRMACKVTHNERHKRRRVCKRC
;
A
#
# COMPACT_ATOMS: atom_id res chain seq x y z
N MET A 1 12.60 9.91 -51.64
CA MET A 1 11.35 10.00 -50.87
C MET A 1 11.60 9.36 -49.51
N THR A 2 12.12 10.13 -48.56
CA THR A 2 12.40 9.69 -47.20
C THR A 2 11.15 9.88 -46.34
N ASN A 3 10.61 8.78 -45.82
CA ASN A 3 9.52 8.80 -44.84
C ASN A 3 10.08 9.28 -43.50
N GLU A 4 9.80 10.52 -43.13
CA GLU A 4 9.99 11.00 -41.76
C GLU A 4 8.91 10.38 -40.87
N ALA A 5 9.29 9.33 -40.14
CA ALA A 5 8.52 8.85 -39.02
C ALA A 5 8.68 9.88 -37.88
N MET A 6 7.70 10.75 -37.70
CA MET A 6 7.61 11.59 -36.50
C MET A 6 7.43 10.66 -35.29
N GLU A 7 8.51 10.48 -34.54
CA GLU A 7 8.52 9.82 -33.24
C GLU A 7 7.52 10.55 -32.32
N SER A 8 6.40 9.91 -32.04
CA SER A 8 5.45 10.39 -31.03
C SER A 8 6.13 10.38 -29.67
N GLU A 9 6.44 11.57 -29.14
CA GLU A 9 6.92 11.80 -27.78
C GLU A 9 6.10 10.98 -26.78
N SER A 10 6.79 10.03 -26.15
CA SER A 10 6.27 9.16 -25.12
C SER A 10 5.72 10.00 -23.96
N MET A 11 4.39 10.04 -23.81
CA MET A 11 3.72 10.72 -22.70
C MET A 11 4.15 10.11 -21.36
N SER A 12 5.03 10.82 -20.64
CA SER A 12 5.47 10.39 -19.32
C SER A 12 4.33 10.49 -18.29
N VAL A 13 4.36 9.58 -17.32
CA VAL A 13 3.29 9.24 -16.37
C VAL A 13 2.91 10.38 -15.40
N GLY A 14 3.55 11.55 -15.48
CA GLY A 14 3.27 12.71 -14.61
C GLY A 14 2.28 13.75 -15.14
N SER A 15 1.88 13.68 -16.41
CA SER A 15 1.19 14.81 -17.09
C SER A 15 -0.31 14.61 -17.32
N TRP A 16 -0.98 13.76 -16.55
CA TRP A 16 -2.40 13.47 -16.77
C TRP A 16 -3.30 14.63 -16.33
N ALA A 17 -2.89 15.41 -15.32
CA ALA A 17 -3.63 16.58 -14.86
C ALA A 17 -3.58 17.74 -15.88
N THR A 18 -2.43 17.98 -16.51
CA THR A 18 -2.25 19.07 -17.49
C THR A 18 -2.73 18.73 -18.90
N ASN A 19 -3.36 17.57 -19.10
CA ASN A 19 -3.85 17.15 -20.41
C ASN A 19 -5.19 17.83 -20.71
N GLY A 20 -5.14 18.99 -21.37
CA GLY A 20 -6.34 19.74 -21.78
C GLY A 20 -7.38 18.91 -22.55
N PHE A 21 -6.95 17.83 -23.22
CA PHE A 21 -7.88 16.89 -23.87
C PHE A 21 -8.84 16.20 -22.88
N LEU A 22 -8.35 15.82 -21.70
CA LEU A 22 -9.18 15.18 -20.67
C LEU A 22 -10.17 16.18 -20.06
N ASN A 23 -9.78 17.44 -19.91
CA ASN A 23 -10.67 18.51 -19.47
C ASN A 23 -11.78 18.76 -20.49
N TYR A 24 -11.44 18.79 -21.78
CA TYR A 24 -12.40 18.84 -22.87
C TYR A 24 -13.38 17.65 -22.84
N MET A 25 -12.87 16.41 -22.74
CA MET A 25 -13.73 15.22 -22.60
C MET A 25 -14.67 15.33 -21.40
N ARG A 26 -14.18 15.81 -20.25
CA ARG A 26 -15.00 15.97 -19.04
C ARG A 26 -16.14 16.96 -19.25
N GLN A 27 -15.89 18.07 -19.96
CA GLN A 27 -16.92 19.05 -20.28
C GLN A 27 -17.92 18.52 -21.31
N LEU A 28 -17.44 17.87 -22.37
CA LEU A 28 -18.29 17.30 -23.42
C LEU A 28 -19.24 16.23 -22.86
N ARG A 29 -18.75 15.40 -21.93
CA ARG A 29 -19.57 14.38 -21.25
C ARG A 29 -20.75 14.96 -20.47
N LYS A 30 -20.65 16.20 -19.97
CA LYS A 30 -21.78 16.88 -19.31
C LYS A 30 -22.88 17.24 -20.31
N GLN A 31 -22.53 17.41 -21.58
CA GLN A 31 -23.47 17.77 -22.65
C GLN A 31 -24.07 16.51 -23.32
N THR A 32 -23.32 15.41 -23.36
CA THR A 32 -23.74 14.17 -24.03
C THR A 32 -24.10 13.08 -23.02
N ASN A 33 -25.40 12.97 -22.70
CA ASN A 33 -25.87 12.00 -21.69
C ASN A 33 -26.27 10.62 -22.27
N SER A 34 -26.26 10.44 -23.60
CA SER A 34 -26.86 9.25 -24.26
C SER A 34 -25.97 8.56 -25.31
N MET A 35 -24.65 8.72 -25.24
CA MET A 35 -23.73 8.09 -26.21
C MET A 35 -22.93 6.95 -25.59
N SER A 36 -22.67 5.89 -26.37
CA SER A 36 -21.75 4.81 -26.00
C SER A 36 -20.36 5.38 -25.70
N TRP A 37 -19.63 4.75 -24.76
CA TRP A 37 -18.28 5.20 -24.41
C TRP A 37 -17.31 5.20 -25.59
N MET A 38 -17.46 4.27 -26.53
CA MET A 38 -16.58 4.17 -27.70
C MET A 38 -16.85 5.31 -28.70
N ASP A 39 -18.12 5.55 -29.03
CA ASP A 39 -18.53 6.64 -29.92
C ASP A 39 -18.17 8.00 -29.31
N PHE A 40 -18.36 8.15 -27.99
CA PHE A 40 -17.98 9.33 -27.25
C PHE A 40 -16.47 9.62 -27.33
N ALA A 41 -15.63 8.59 -27.17
CA ALA A 41 -14.18 8.75 -27.27
C ALA A 41 -13.75 9.14 -28.69
N GLU A 42 -14.37 8.54 -29.71
CA GLU A 42 -14.09 8.87 -31.10
C GLU A 42 -14.53 10.29 -31.47
N GLU A 43 -15.75 10.69 -31.08
CA GLU A 43 -16.26 12.04 -31.31
C GLU A 43 -15.42 13.08 -30.56
N SER A 44 -15.03 12.79 -29.32
CA SER A 44 -14.11 13.64 -28.56
C SER A 44 -12.77 13.81 -29.26
N ALA A 45 -12.18 12.73 -29.77
CA ALA A 45 -10.90 12.80 -30.49
C ALA A 45 -11.03 13.59 -31.80
N ARG A 46 -12.12 13.41 -32.55
CA ARG A 46 -12.42 14.16 -33.78
C ARG A 46 -12.62 15.65 -33.49
N GLY A 47 -13.41 15.97 -32.46
CA GLY A 47 -13.65 17.35 -32.00
C GLY A 47 -12.36 18.03 -31.57
N TRP A 48 -11.55 17.37 -30.73
CA TRP A 48 -10.25 17.87 -30.30
C TRP A 48 -9.30 18.10 -31.47
N LYS A 49 -9.26 17.21 -32.47
CA LYS A 49 -8.40 17.39 -33.65
C LYS A 49 -8.78 18.63 -34.46
N LYS A 50 -10.08 18.90 -34.62
CA LYS A 50 -10.62 20.05 -35.37
C LYS A 50 -10.52 21.39 -34.62
N MET A 51 -10.41 21.34 -33.29
CA MET A 51 -10.34 22.52 -32.44
C MET A 51 -9.04 23.31 -32.65
N SER A 52 -9.15 24.65 -32.61
CA SER A 52 -8.00 25.54 -32.78
C SER A 52 -7.02 25.44 -31.60
N GLN A 53 -5.75 25.81 -31.80
CA GLN A 53 -4.76 25.77 -30.72
C GLN A 53 -5.12 26.73 -29.57
N LYS A 54 -5.74 27.88 -29.89
CA LYS A 54 -6.19 28.86 -28.89
C LYS A 54 -7.26 28.27 -27.97
N GLU A 55 -8.23 27.55 -28.53
CA GLU A 55 -9.24 26.83 -27.75
C GLU A 55 -8.62 25.66 -26.97
N LYS A 56 -7.71 24.88 -27.57
CA LYS A 56 -7.00 23.82 -26.85
C LYS A 56 -6.26 24.33 -25.62
N ASN A 57 -5.70 25.54 -25.70
CA ASN A 57 -5.00 26.17 -24.59
C ASN A 57 -5.97 26.55 -23.45
N SER A 58 -7.19 27.02 -23.74
CA SER A 58 -8.16 27.33 -22.67
C SER A 58 -8.52 26.11 -21.83
N TYR A 59 -8.55 24.90 -22.40
CA TYR A 59 -8.76 23.66 -21.65
C TYR A 59 -7.55 23.20 -20.84
N ARG A 60 -6.33 23.66 -21.18
CA ARG A 60 -5.12 23.39 -20.38
C ARG A 60 -5.07 24.27 -19.14
N ASP A 61 -5.60 25.48 -19.23
CA ASP A 61 -5.55 26.48 -18.14
C ASP A 61 -6.69 26.31 -17.12
N MET A 62 -7.65 25.42 -17.38
CA MET A 62 -8.83 25.21 -16.52
C MET A 62 -8.51 24.66 -15.12
N ASP A 63 -7.39 23.97 -14.94
CA ASP A 63 -7.04 23.39 -13.63
C ASP A 63 -6.52 24.43 -12.62
N ASN A 64 -6.07 25.61 -13.08
CA ASN A 64 -5.65 26.69 -12.19
C ASN A 64 -6.84 27.43 -11.53
N ALA A 65 -8.06 27.28 -12.05
CA ALA A 65 -9.23 27.99 -11.53
C ALA A 65 -10.06 27.16 -10.53
N CYS A 66 -9.79 25.85 -10.39
CA CYS A 66 -10.63 24.96 -9.58
C CYS A 66 -10.01 24.53 -8.24
N GLU A 67 -8.78 24.95 -7.90
CA GLU A 67 -8.17 24.63 -6.60
C GLU A 67 -8.56 25.60 -5.47
N ASP A 68 -8.97 26.84 -5.78
CA ASP A 68 -9.33 27.82 -4.74
C ASP A 68 -10.78 27.71 -4.23
N ASN A 69 -11.60 26.84 -4.82
CA ASN A 69 -12.94 26.51 -4.33
C ASN A 69 -12.98 25.15 -3.61
N ALA A 70 -11.92 24.82 -2.87
CA ALA A 70 -12.07 24.01 -1.66
C ALA A 70 -12.64 24.89 -0.52
N MET A 71 -13.73 25.63 -0.79
CA MET A 71 -14.54 26.20 0.26
C MET A 71 -15.16 25.05 1.05
N TYR A 72 -14.66 24.89 2.28
CA TYR A 72 -15.45 24.63 3.47
C TYR A 72 -16.96 24.42 3.19
N VAL A 73 -17.35 23.16 2.96
CA VAL A 73 -18.75 22.76 3.12
C VAL A 73 -18.92 22.48 4.61
N ASP A 74 -19.23 23.53 5.37
CA ASP A 74 -19.83 23.41 6.69
C ASP A 74 -21.19 22.73 6.55
N GLY A 75 -21.41 21.61 7.26
CA GLY A 75 -22.71 20.97 7.52
C GLY A 75 -23.47 20.54 6.26
N GLU A 76 -23.69 19.27 5.99
CA GLU A 76 -24.52 18.40 6.82
C GLU A 76 -24.13 16.94 6.60
N ASP A 77 -24.10 16.24 7.73
CA ASP A 77 -23.75 14.84 7.91
C ASP A 77 -24.75 13.94 7.15
N PRO A 78 -24.35 13.20 6.09
CA PRO A 78 -25.18 12.12 5.60
C PRO A 78 -25.09 11.04 6.66
N GLN A 79 -26.20 10.84 7.37
CA GLN A 79 -26.50 9.69 8.23
C GLN A 79 -26.23 8.38 7.47
N ARG A 80 -24.95 8.02 7.38
CA ARG A 80 -24.49 6.76 6.84
C ARG A 80 -24.50 5.81 8.03
N SER A 81 -25.61 5.09 8.13
CA SER A 81 -25.86 3.96 9.01
C SER A 81 -24.58 3.16 9.29
N ASN A 82 -23.93 3.52 10.39
CA ASN A 82 -22.80 2.82 10.97
C ASN A 82 -23.27 2.05 12.22
N GLU A 83 -24.46 1.45 12.10
CA GLU A 83 -25.00 0.53 13.09
C GLU A 83 -24.44 -0.86 12.83
N MET A 84 -23.44 -1.22 13.65
CA MET A 84 -23.24 -2.51 14.31
C MET A 84 -21.75 -2.85 14.41
N CYS A 85 -21.10 -2.25 15.40
CA CYS A 85 -20.11 -2.93 16.24
C CYS A 85 -20.07 -2.29 17.63
N ASN A 86 -21.24 -2.21 18.28
CA ASN A 86 -21.31 -1.97 19.72
C ASN A 86 -20.96 -3.29 20.45
N HIS A 87 -19.76 -3.36 21.01
CA HIS A 87 -19.50 -4.20 22.17
C HIS A 87 -19.04 -3.29 23.31
N PRO A 88 -19.69 -3.32 24.49
CA PRO A 88 -19.31 -2.51 25.63
C PRO A 88 -18.13 -3.19 26.33
N MET A 89 -16.98 -2.52 26.37
CA MET A 89 -15.98 -2.79 27.42
C MET A 89 -15.70 -1.46 28.09
N GLY A 90 -16.44 -1.25 29.18
CA GLY A 90 -16.23 -0.12 30.07
C GLY A 90 -14.81 -0.09 30.61
N LYS A 91 -14.28 1.14 30.70
CA LYS A 91 -13.77 1.70 31.96
C LYS A 91 -13.53 3.19 31.75
N GLN A 92 -14.32 3.96 32.49
CA GLN A 92 -14.11 5.38 32.77
C GLN A 92 -12.64 5.67 33.04
N ARG A 93 -12.11 6.73 32.42
CA ARG A 93 -11.10 7.57 33.06
C ARG A 93 -10.97 8.95 32.39
N ARG A 94 -11.62 9.90 33.06
CA ARG A 94 -11.21 11.27 33.36
C ARG A 94 -10.69 12.16 32.22
N SER A 95 -11.56 13.12 31.89
CA SER A 95 -11.30 14.53 31.57
C SER A 95 -9.98 15.07 32.16
N ARG A 96 -9.19 15.71 31.30
CA ARG A 96 -8.45 16.94 31.61
C ARG A 96 -8.03 17.69 30.35
N ASN A 97 -8.63 18.88 30.24
CA ASN A 97 -8.08 20.18 29.83
C ASN A 97 -7.39 20.34 28.47
N SER A 98 -8.08 21.16 27.66
CA SER A 98 -7.56 22.29 26.89
C SER A 98 -6.08 22.65 27.04
N CYS A 99 -5.36 22.66 25.91
CA CYS A 99 -4.26 23.57 25.63
C CYS A 99 -4.10 23.71 24.11
N ALA A 100 -4.11 24.95 23.63
CA ALA A 100 -3.90 25.37 22.25
C ALA A 100 -2.52 24.93 21.69
N PRO A 101 -2.36 24.81 20.36
CA PRO A 101 -1.05 24.61 19.75
C PRO A 101 -0.34 25.95 19.51
N PRO A 102 0.98 26.08 19.77
CA PRO A 102 1.76 27.16 19.21
C PRO A 102 2.34 26.76 17.84
N GLU A 103 2.19 27.65 16.87
CA GLU A 103 2.96 27.67 15.64
C GLU A 103 4.45 27.87 15.97
N LYS A 104 5.32 26.97 15.48
CA LYS A 104 6.75 27.24 15.34
C LYS A 104 7.27 26.64 14.05
N SER A 105 7.49 27.53 13.08
CA SER A 105 8.40 27.39 11.96
C SER A 105 9.81 27.09 12.47
N CYS A 106 10.41 26.02 11.97
CA CYS A 106 11.85 25.75 12.10
C CYS A 106 12.33 25.00 10.86
N ALA A 107 12.79 25.78 9.88
CA ALA A 107 13.66 25.31 8.82
C ALA A 107 14.91 24.63 9.44
N LYS A 108 15.26 23.44 8.96
CA LYS A 108 16.55 22.80 9.26
C LYS A 108 17.34 22.62 7.97
N PRO A 109 18.57 23.17 7.87
CA PRO A 109 19.44 22.92 6.74
C PRO A 109 20.09 21.53 6.85
N MET A 110 20.30 20.91 5.70
CA MET A 110 21.04 19.66 5.54
C MET A 110 22.50 19.88 5.96
N ARG A 111 22.98 19.12 6.95
CA ARG A 111 24.41 18.96 7.21
C ARG A 111 24.83 17.52 6.92
N SER A 112 25.75 17.44 5.97
CA SER A 112 26.42 16.27 5.46
C SER A 112 27.12 15.47 6.57
N CYS A 113 26.91 14.16 6.57
CA CYS A 113 27.68 13.24 7.40
C CYS A 113 29.02 12.93 6.71
N PRO A 114 30.19 13.23 7.31
CA PRO A 114 31.45 12.73 6.79
C PRO A 114 31.60 11.23 7.09
N LYS A 115 32.08 10.49 6.09
CA LYS A 115 32.38 9.04 6.10
C LYS A 115 33.34 8.69 7.25
N PRO A 116 33.14 7.56 7.97
CA PRO A 116 34.12 7.09 8.94
C PRO A 116 35.34 6.48 8.24
N ARG A 117 36.52 7.00 8.58
CA ARG A 117 37.82 6.45 8.18
C ARG A 117 38.09 5.13 8.91
N LYS A 118 38.60 4.15 8.15
CA LYS A 118 39.27 2.96 8.65
C LYS A 118 40.58 3.37 9.34
N SER A 119 40.79 2.95 10.58
CA SER A 119 42.12 2.87 11.17
C SER A 119 42.25 1.57 11.95
N CYS A 120 43.45 1.01 11.84
CA CYS A 120 43.80 -0.36 12.18
C CYS A 120 44.13 -0.55 13.67
N ALA A 121 44.00 -1.80 14.10
CA ALA A 121 44.85 -2.56 15.03
C ALA A 121 45.23 -1.96 16.40
N LYS A 122 44.84 -2.68 17.46
CA LYS A 122 45.74 -3.06 18.57
C LYS A 122 45.41 -4.47 19.10
N PRO A 123 46.39 -5.37 19.25
CA PRO A 123 46.22 -6.64 19.97
C PRO A 123 46.72 -6.54 21.44
N ARG A 124 46.23 -7.50 22.24
CA ARG A 124 46.67 -7.94 23.59
C ARG A 124 46.34 -7.03 24.79
N LYS A 125 45.66 -7.61 25.79
CA LYS A 125 46.32 -8.15 27.00
C LYS A 125 45.41 -9.12 27.74
N LYS A 126 46.02 -10.23 28.18
CA LYS A 126 45.46 -11.21 29.11
C LYS A 126 45.28 -10.53 30.47
N SER A 127 44.16 -10.76 31.13
CA SER A 127 44.11 -10.77 32.59
C SER A 127 43.33 -12.01 33.02
N ALA A 128 44.05 -12.88 33.73
CA ALA A 128 43.48 -13.98 34.45
C ALA A 128 42.54 -13.42 35.53
N CYS A 129 41.29 -13.88 35.51
CA CYS A 129 40.47 -13.90 36.71
C CYS A 129 39.61 -15.15 36.65
N SER A 130 40.15 -16.19 37.27
CA SER A 130 39.52 -17.45 37.64
C SER A 130 38.26 -17.16 38.46
N LYS A 131 37.08 -17.27 37.82
CA LYS A 131 35.83 -17.46 38.55
C LYS A 131 35.50 -18.95 38.59
N PRO A 132 35.32 -19.54 39.79
CA PRO A 132 35.02 -20.96 39.92
C PRO A 132 33.66 -21.28 39.27
N ARG A 133 33.69 -22.31 38.42
CA ARG A 133 32.51 -22.97 37.84
C ARG A 133 31.57 -23.37 38.98
N ARG A 134 30.42 -22.72 39.09
CA ARG A 134 29.28 -23.31 39.81
C ARG A 134 28.94 -24.63 39.10
N SER A 135 29.05 -25.71 39.84
CA SER A 135 28.72 -27.08 39.45
C SER A 135 27.35 -27.10 38.78
N ALA A 136 27.33 -27.55 37.53
CA ALA A 136 26.13 -27.77 36.78
C ALA A 136 25.24 -28.76 37.54
N CYS A 137 24.09 -28.29 38.04
CA CYS A 137 22.99 -29.20 38.33
C CYS A 137 22.63 -29.89 37.01
N ALA A 138 22.95 -31.18 36.93
CA ALA A 138 22.56 -32.06 35.85
C ALA A 138 21.03 -32.07 35.76
N LYS A 139 20.47 -31.22 34.91
CA LYS A 139 19.07 -31.34 34.52
C LYS A 139 18.91 -32.71 33.86
N PRO A 140 17.94 -33.54 34.29
CA PRO A 140 17.68 -34.82 33.65
C PRO A 140 17.39 -34.58 32.17
N ARG A 141 18.23 -35.16 31.31
CA ARG A 141 18.02 -35.17 29.86
C ARG A 141 16.73 -35.93 29.62
N LYS A 142 15.63 -35.21 29.35
CA LYS A 142 14.40 -35.82 28.86
C LYS A 142 14.77 -36.71 27.68
N PRO A 143 14.30 -37.97 27.61
CA PRO A 143 14.59 -38.84 26.49
C PRO A 143 14.17 -38.12 25.22
N ALA A 144 15.11 -38.02 24.28
CA ALA A 144 14.87 -37.38 23.00
C ALA A 144 13.66 -38.07 22.34
N CYS A 145 12.55 -37.35 22.23
CA CYS A 145 11.37 -37.86 21.53
C CYS A 145 11.84 -38.38 20.16
N PRO A 146 11.50 -39.62 19.78
CA PRO A 146 11.88 -40.13 18.47
C PRO A 146 11.35 -39.15 17.42
N LYS A 147 12.26 -38.67 16.57
CA LYS A 147 11.91 -37.81 15.43
C LYS A 147 10.80 -38.52 14.68
N ARG A 148 9.57 -38.03 14.82
CA ARG A 148 8.43 -38.49 14.04
C ARG A 148 8.81 -38.26 12.58
N GLN A 149 9.23 -39.34 11.91
CA GLN A 149 9.32 -39.36 10.46
C GLN A 149 7.89 -39.14 10.00
N ASN A 150 7.55 -37.90 9.65
CA ASN A 150 6.26 -37.56 9.08
C ASN A 150 6.16 -38.31 7.75
N ARG A 151 5.55 -39.51 7.78
CA ARG A 151 5.16 -40.32 6.62
C ARG A 151 3.98 -39.69 5.89
N CYS A 152 3.99 -38.36 5.73
CA CYS A 152 3.11 -37.70 4.79
C CYS A 152 3.85 -37.75 3.45
N GLY A 153 3.43 -38.68 2.57
CA GLY A 153 3.98 -38.86 1.23
C GLY A 153 4.22 -37.51 0.55
N ALA A 154 5.33 -37.43 -0.19
CA ALA A 154 5.83 -36.22 -0.82
C ALA A 154 4.81 -35.65 -1.82
N ARG A 155 3.79 -34.93 -1.31
CA ARG A 155 2.95 -34.10 -2.15
C ARG A 155 3.87 -33.07 -2.82
N PRO A 156 3.71 -32.82 -4.12
CA PRO A 156 4.52 -31.83 -4.82
C PRO A 156 4.50 -30.54 -4.00
N LYS A 157 5.68 -30.13 -3.54
CA LYS A 157 5.82 -29.00 -2.62
C LYS A 157 5.35 -27.75 -3.34
N CYS A 158 4.11 -27.34 -3.08
CA CYS A 158 3.62 -26.05 -3.54
C CYS A 158 4.63 -24.97 -3.15
N SER A 159 4.93 -24.06 -4.07
CA SER A 159 5.86 -22.95 -3.82
C SER A 159 5.50 -22.26 -2.50
N LYS A 160 6.52 -22.00 -1.66
CA LYS A 160 6.31 -21.44 -0.33
C LYS A 160 5.47 -20.16 -0.45
N PRO A 161 4.31 -20.08 0.21
CA PRO A 161 3.46 -18.91 0.11
C PRO A 161 4.20 -17.71 0.71
N GLY A 162 4.24 -16.60 0.00
CA GLY A 162 4.90 -15.38 0.45
C GLY A 162 4.33 -14.82 1.77
N PRO A 163 4.91 -13.73 2.30
CA PRO A 163 4.45 -13.10 3.54
C PRO A 163 2.97 -12.67 3.46
N VAL A 164 2.31 -12.53 4.61
CA VAL A 164 0.98 -11.90 4.70
C VAL A 164 1.15 -10.43 4.32
N THR A 165 0.36 -9.95 3.37
CA THR A 165 0.42 -8.55 2.91
C THR A 165 -0.75 -7.75 3.49
N ASN A 166 -0.70 -6.42 3.33
CA ASN A 166 -1.81 -5.52 3.64
C ASN A 166 -2.92 -5.51 2.55
N ASN A 167 -2.92 -6.46 1.61
CA ASN A 167 -3.97 -6.52 0.59
C ASN A 167 -4.80 -7.80 0.78
N GLY A 168 -6.10 -7.64 1.00
CA GLY A 168 -7.03 -8.75 1.18
C GLY A 168 -7.04 -9.71 -0.01
N TYR A 169 -7.02 -9.19 -1.24
CA TYR A 169 -6.98 -9.99 -2.45
C TYR A 169 -5.69 -10.82 -2.55
N LEU A 170 -4.53 -10.23 -2.29
CA LEU A 170 -3.25 -10.96 -2.32
C LEU A 170 -3.19 -12.08 -1.26
N ASN A 171 -3.77 -11.84 -0.08
CA ASN A 171 -3.91 -12.87 0.94
C ASN A 171 -4.85 -14.01 0.50
N PHE A 172 -5.89 -13.70 -0.27
CA PHE A 172 -6.74 -14.71 -0.89
C PHE A 172 -5.99 -15.50 -1.96
N VAL A 173 -5.31 -14.85 -2.91
CA VAL A 173 -4.49 -15.51 -3.95
C VAL A 173 -3.49 -16.47 -3.30
N ARG A 174 -2.90 -16.08 -2.16
CA ARG A 174 -1.99 -16.94 -1.41
C ARG A 174 -2.67 -18.21 -0.87
N SER A 175 -3.91 -18.11 -0.41
CA SER A 175 -4.69 -19.29 0.02
C SER A 175 -5.16 -20.13 -1.18
N PHE A 176 -5.48 -19.48 -2.30
CA PHE A 176 -5.87 -20.11 -3.56
C PHE A 176 -4.72 -20.95 -4.13
N ARG A 177 -3.50 -20.41 -4.15
CA ARG A 177 -2.26 -21.12 -4.54
C ARG A 177 -2.01 -22.42 -3.78
N LYS A 178 -2.43 -22.50 -2.51
CA LYS A 178 -2.26 -23.72 -1.72
C LYS A 178 -3.19 -24.85 -2.15
N LYS A 179 -4.33 -24.51 -2.74
CA LYS A 179 -5.34 -25.46 -3.22
C LYS A 179 -5.09 -25.85 -4.68
N HIS A 180 -4.59 -24.91 -5.48
CA HIS A 180 -4.35 -25.08 -6.91
C HIS A 180 -2.85 -25.09 -7.22
N CYS A 181 -2.15 -26.10 -6.69
CA CYS A 181 -0.73 -26.28 -6.97
C CYS A 181 -0.56 -26.96 -8.34
N GLY A 182 0.32 -26.42 -9.18
CA GLY A 182 0.61 -26.97 -10.52
C GLY A 182 0.16 -26.07 -11.67
N LEU A 183 -0.74 -25.11 -11.43
CA LEU A 183 -1.10 -24.11 -12.44
C LEU A 183 0.06 -23.15 -12.72
N LYS A 184 0.14 -22.68 -13.98
CA LYS A 184 1.07 -21.61 -14.34
C LYS A 184 0.70 -20.33 -13.57
N PRO A 185 1.68 -19.48 -13.19
CA PRO A 185 1.39 -18.27 -12.41
C PRO A 185 0.33 -17.35 -13.03
N GLN A 186 0.32 -17.19 -14.35
CA GLN A 186 -0.67 -16.35 -15.05
C GLN A 186 -2.08 -16.94 -14.95
N GLU A 187 -2.25 -18.22 -15.28
CA GLU A 187 -3.54 -18.92 -15.19
C GLU A 187 -4.08 -18.89 -13.76
N LEU A 188 -3.21 -19.11 -12.77
CA LEU A 188 -3.57 -19.07 -11.37
C LEU A 188 -4.10 -17.69 -10.95
N ILE A 189 -3.47 -16.61 -11.39
CA ILE A 189 -3.91 -15.25 -11.08
C ILE A 189 -5.26 -14.97 -11.74
N SER A 190 -5.43 -15.37 -13.00
CA SER A 190 -6.70 -15.21 -13.74
C SER A 190 -7.86 -15.97 -13.08
N GLU A 191 -7.64 -17.23 -12.69
CA GLU A 191 -8.66 -18.01 -11.97
C GLU A 191 -8.93 -17.47 -10.56
N ALA A 192 -7.88 -17.04 -9.85
CA ALA A 192 -8.05 -16.43 -8.54
C ALA A 192 -8.85 -15.12 -8.62
N ALA A 193 -8.65 -14.30 -9.65
CA ALA A 193 -9.43 -13.09 -9.87
C ALA A 193 -10.93 -13.42 -10.08
N LYS A 194 -11.23 -14.39 -10.94
CA LYS A 194 -12.60 -14.88 -11.17
C LYS A 194 -13.23 -15.43 -9.88
N ALA A 195 -12.48 -16.24 -9.13
CA ALA A 195 -12.93 -16.81 -7.87
C ALA A 195 -13.13 -15.74 -6.78
N TRP A 196 -12.31 -14.69 -6.77
CA TRP A 196 -12.45 -13.57 -5.85
C TRP A 196 -13.72 -12.77 -6.11
N ILE A 197 -14.03 -12.47 -7.37
CA ILE A 197 -15.26 -11.74 -7.73
C ILE A 197 -16.49 -12.53 -7.25
N LYS A 198 -16.52 -13.85 -7.50
CA LYS A 198 -17.59 -14.77 -7.09
C LYS A 198 -17.63 -15.06 -5.59
N LEU A 199 -16.61 -14.65 -4.82
CA LEU A 199 -16.54 -14.92 -3.39
C LEU A 199 -17.55 -14.03 -2.65
N PRO A 200 -18.38 -14.58 -1.74
CA PRO A 200 -19.31 -13.78 -0.96
C PRO A 200 -18.57 -12.84 -0.01
N GLU A 201 -19.22 -11.74 0.34
CA GLU A 201 -18.60 -10.60 1.01
C GLU A 201 -18.09 -10.93 2.41
N GLU A 202 -18.77 -11.83 3.13
CA GLU A 202 -18.38 -12.30 4.46
C GLU A 202 -17.05 -13.07 4.40
N LYS A 203 -16.83 -13.84 3.32
CA LYS A 203 -15.57 -14.55 3.11
C LYS A 203 -14.45 -13.60 2.69
N LYS A 204 -14.75 -12.56 1.90
CA LYS A 204 -13.78 -11.50 1.56
C LYS A 204 -13.35 -10.75 2.82
N ASP A 205 -14.27 -10.52 3.76
CA ASP A 205 -14.00 -9.80 5.00
C ASP A 205 -12.94 -10.48 5.87
N ARG A 206 -12.94 -11.83 5.91
CA ARG A 206 -11.88 -12.59 6.58
C ARG A 206 -10.47 -12.22 6.06
N TYR A 207 -10.32 -12.00 4.76
CA TYR A 207 -9.03 -11.61 4.16
C TYR A 207 -8.70 -10.13 4.40
N ARG A 208 -9.71 -9.25 4.44
CA ARG A 208 -9.53 -7.84 4.85
C ARG A 208 -9.05 -7.73 6.30
N ARG A 209 -9.66 -8.46 7.23
CA ARG A 209 -9.20 -8.49 8.63
C ARG A 209 -7.76 -8.96 8.77
N MET A 210 -7.32 -9.92 7.94
CA MET A 210 -5.92 -10.34 7.90
C MET A 210 -4.99 -9.20 7.46
N ALA A 211 -5.37 -8.43 6.44
CA ALA A 211 -4.63 -7.27 5.99
C ALA A 211 -4.52 -6.19 7.09
N CYS A 212 -5.63 -5.86 7.76
CA CYS A 212 -5.67 -4.88 8.85
C CYS A 212 -4.76 -5.26 10.03
N LYS A 213 -4.59 -6.56 10.33
CA LYS A 213 -3.69 -7.02 11.39
C LYS A 213 -2.22 -6.74 11.06
N VAL A 214 -1.83 -6.79 9.78
CA VAL A 214 -0.44 -6.52 9.36
C VAL A 214 -0.10 -5.04 9.58
N THR A 215 -1.00 -4.13 9.18
CA THR A 215 -0.76 -2.69 9.35
C THR A 215 -0.70 -2.27 10.80
N HIS A 216 -1.56 -2.83 11.66
CA HIS A 216 -1.52 -2.53 13.08
C HIS A 216 -0.18 -2.93 13.71
N ASN A 217 0.34 -4.11 13.36
CA ASN A 217 1.63 -4.60 13.86
C ASN A 217 2.82 -3.81 13.30
N GLU A 218 2.80 -3.42 12.03
CA GLU A 218 3.84 -2.56 11.45
C GLU A 218 3.83 -1.16 12.04
N ARG A 219 2.63 -0.58 12.25
CA ARG A 219 2.47 0.71 12.93
C ARG A 219 3.02 0.65 14.35
N HIS A 220 2.77 -0.43 15.08
CA HIS A 220 3.31 -0.62 16.42
C HIS A 220 4.84 -0.81 16.42
N LYS A 221 5.40 -1.51 15.43
CA LYS A 221 6.87 -1.63 15.26
C LYS A 221 7.52 -0.28 14.95
N ARG A 222 6.96 0.52 14.06
CA ARG A 222 7.49 1.87 13.74
C ARG A 222 7.45 2.80 14.95
N ARG A 223 6.38 2.73 15.77
CA ARG A 223 6.28 3.52 17.01
C ARG A 223 7.34 3.16 18.06
N ARG A 224 7.86 1.93 18.08
CA ARG A 224 8.92 1.52 19.03
C ARG A 224 10.31 2.05 18.66
N VAL A 225 10.51 2.53 17.43
CA VAL A 225 11.83 3.03 16.96
C VAL A 225 12.02 4.52 17.28
N CYS A 226 10.94 5.29 17.48
CA CYS A 226 11.03 6.62 18.08
C CYS A 226 11.18 6.49 19.61
N LYS A 227 12.39 6.14 20.07
CA LYS A 227 12.79 6.56 21.42
C LYS A 227 12.93 8.08 21.38
N ARG A 228 12.24 8.77 22.30
CA ARG A 228 12.40 10.21 22.53
C ARG A 228 13.90 10.52 22.65
N CYS A 229 14.41 11.31 21.71
CA CYS A 229 15.60 12.12 21.93
C CYS A 229 15.17 13.41 22.62
#